data_AF-A0A9J6AEU0-F1
#
_entry.id   AF-A0A9J6AEU0-F1
#
_cell.length_a   1.000
_cell.length_b   1.000
_cell.length_c   1.000
_cell.angle_alpha   90.00
_cell.angle_beta   90.00
_cell.angle_gamma   90.00
#
_symmetry.space_group_name_H-M   'P 1'
#
loop_
_entity.id
_entity.type
_entity.pdbx_description
1 polymer ?
#
loop_
_entity_poly.entity_id
_entity_poly.type
_entity_poly.pdbx_seq_one_letter_code
_entity_poly.pdbx_strand_id
1 'polypeptide(L)'
;MWSYKNVAIVSITLLKSLYGHVQNRKKLLVAMMTVCYSTLLDQSLAPRRIKPLLYMWHSGNASKPEEFNRELKKLVDSLRGEAANGDPLRKYATGSATDPNDQTIYALVQCTPDLSPQDCSDCLANAYGAMATCPCNGNRGSRQIGPRCNFRYQSYRFFKQVAVESHSPPPGRSDFAGKDDKYARIVIIIVVSTVATIILMLCAFVILMKMRKRKLMDKIQSTHVDDIDTAESLQYDLSTIRAATDNFSSANKLGEGGFGPVYKGVLSNGQEVAVKRLSIDSGQGDLEFKNEVLLVARLQHRNLVRLQGFCFDGTERLLVYEFVPNASLDQFLFDPVKRKQLDWERRSKIIGGVAKGILYLHEDSRLRIIHRDLKASNVLLDAEMNPKISDFGMARLFALDETQGSTTRIVGTYGYMAPVCNAQYAMHRQFSVKSDVFSFGVLVLEIVSGQKTTCFRNGESLEDLLSYAWMNWREETTTNLIDPMLRGSSGMVRDIMRCIHIALLCVQENISDRPTMAAVVLMLSSLSLNLPLPSGPAYYTHNDISSEISLIQEYNSRSSGPR
;
A
#
# COMPACT_ATOMS: atom_id res chain seq x y z
N MET A 1 28.70 38.50 28.10
CA MET A 1 28.30 38.91 26.73
C MET A 1 29.41 38.48 25.79
N TRP A 2 29.06 37.91 24.62
CA TRP A 2 29.86 37.09 23.68
C TRP A 2 29.89 35.59 24.01
N SER A 3 29.40 34.64 23.20
CA SER A 3 28.42 34.64 22.11
C SER A 3 28.03 33.17 21.84
N TYR A 4 26.72 32.88 21.76
CA TYR A 4 26.11 31.60 21.35
C TYR A 4 26.47 31.16 19.92
N LYS A 5 27.32 31.90 19.19
CA LYS A 5 27.73 31.57 17.81
C LYS A 5 28.81 30.48 17.72
N ASN A 6 29.64 30.27 18.75
CA ASN A 6 30.74 29.28 18.65
C ASN A 6 30.28 27.83 18.81
N VAL A 7 29.20 27.57 19.54
CA VAL A 7 28.65 26.20 19.70
C VAL A 7 27.93 25.75 18.42
N ALA A 8 27.26 26.67 17.71
CA ALA A 8 26.60 26.38 16.44
C ALA A 8 27.59 26.05 15.31
N ILE A 9 28.77 26.67 15.29
CA ILE A 9 29.78 26.43 14.25
C ILE A 9 30.46 25.07 14.43
N VAL A 10 30.71 24.63 15.68
CA VAL A 10 31.27 23.30 15.97
C VAL A 10 30.26 22.19 15.64
N SER A 11 28.97 22.39 15.92
CA SER A 11 27.91 21.42 15.57
C SER A 11 27.66 21.31 14.06
N ILE A 12 27.74 22.40 13.29
CA ILE A 12 27.57 22.37 11.83
C ILE A 12 28.78 21.72 11.13
N THR A 13 29.99 21.88 11.70
CA THR A 13 31.22 21.28 11.15
C THR A 13 31.27 19.77 11.41
N LEU A 14 30.81 19.30 12.58
CA LEU A 14 30.64 17.87 12.88
C LEU A 14 29.51 17.23 12.08
N LEU A 15 28.39 17.94 11.85
CA LEU A 15 27.30 17.44 10.99
C LEU A 15 27.72 17.35 9.53
N LYS A 16 28.54 18.27 9.01
CA LYS A 16 29.10 18.16 7.64
C LYS A 16 30.09 16.99 7.49
N SER A 17 30.86 16.68 8.53
CA SER A 17 31.79 15.53 8.52
C SER A 17 31.04 14.18 8.59
N LEU A 18 29.95 14.09 9.35
CA LEU A 18 29.11 12.88 9.45
C LEU A 18 28.17 12.67 8.24
N TYR A 19 27.77 13.74 7.55
CA TYR A 19 26.95 13.65 6.34
C TYR A 19 27.77 13.25 5.10
N GLY A 20 29.10 13.43 5.13
CA GLY A 20 29.98 13.17 4.00
C GLY A 20 30.25 11.69 3.68
N HIS A 21 29.96 10.75 4.59
CA HIS A 21 30.41 9.35 4.44
C HIS A 21 29.33 8.26 4.45
N VAL A 22 28.04 8.58 4.60
CA VAL A 22 26.98 7.54 4.63
C VAL A 22 26.02 7.71 3.44
N GLN A 23 26.43 7.20 2.29
CA GLN A 23 25.65 7.22 1.05
C GLN A 23 24.56 6.14 0.97
N ASN A 24 23.96 5.71 2.10
CA ASN A 24 22.87 4.72 2.03
C ASN A 24 21.94 4.74 3.25
N ARG A 25 20.78 5.42 3.11
CA ARG A 25 19.70 5.50 4.12
C ARG A 25 19.13 4.13 4.53
N LYS A 26 19.35 3.08 3.74
CA LYS A 26 18.86 1.71 4.01
C LYS A 26 19.62 0.99 5.14
N LYS A 27 20.88 1.32 5.42
CA LYS A 27 21.68 0.62 6.45
C LYS A 27 21.35 1.06 7.88
N LEU A 28 20.90 2.31 8.07
CA LEU A 28 20.52 2.85 9.38
C LEU A 28 19.20 2.25 9.89
N LEU A 29 18.25 1.99 8.99
CA LEU A 29 16.94 1.42 9.32
C LEU A 29 17.05 -0.05 9.81
N VAL A 30 17.96 -0.83 9.22
CA VAL A 30 18.20 -2.23 9.60
C VAL A 30 18.92 -2.35 10.94
N ALA A 31 19.86 -1.43 11.23
CA ALA A 31 20.52 -1.36 12.54
C ALA A 31 19.52 -0.96 13.64
N MET A 32 18.63 0.00 13.37
CA MET A 32 17.61 0.43 14.34
C MET A 32 16.54 -0.64 14.61
N MET A 33 16.12 -1.42 13.62
CA MET A 33 15.17 -2.52 13.86
C MET A 33 15.78 -3.67 14.68
N THR A 34 17.07 -3.92 14.56
CA THR A 34 17.74 -5.03 15.30
C THR A 34 17.89 -4.70 16.79
N VAL A 35 18.10 -3.41 17.13
CA VAL A 35 18.22 -2.93 18.51
C VAL A 35 16.86 -2.74 19.18
N CYS A 36 15.82 -2.33 18.44
CA CYS A 36 14.49 -2.13 19.01
C CYS A 36 13.79 -3.46 19.39
N TYR A 37 14.11 -4.55 18.68
CA TYR A 37 13.48 -5.86 18.88
C TYR A 37 14.07 -6.65 20.07
N SER A 38 15.31 -6.36 20.46
CA SER A 38 15.99 -7.04 21.59
C SER A 38 15.48 -6.60 22.96
N THR A 39 14.78 -5.47 23.04
CA THR A 39 14.22 -4.89 24.28
C THR A 39 12.77 -5.27 24.58
N LEU A 40 12.07 -6.03 23.71
CA LEU A 40 10.61 -6.26 23.81
C LEU A 40 10.18 -7.68 24.16
N LEU A 41 11.10 -8.60 24.47
CA LEU A 41 10.77 -9.99 24.83
C LEU A 41 11.37 -10.34 26.18
N ASP A 42 10.80 -9.76 27.24
CA ASP A 42 10.90 -10.28 28.59
C ASP A 42 9.48 -10.44 29.14
N GLN A 43 8.87 -11.60 28.88
CA GLN A 43 7.80 -12.18 29.70
C GLN A 43 7.55 -13.65 29.32
N SER A 44 7.48 -14.46 30.37
CA SER A 44 7.38 -15.92 30.49
C SER A 44 6.32 -16.64 29.66
N LEU A 45 6.66 -17.83 29.14
CA LEU A 45 5.94 -19.13 29.31
C LEU A 45 6.69 -20.28 28.58
N ALA A 46 6.67 -21.47 29.17
CA ALA A 46 7.52 -22.65 28.91
C ALA A 46 7.12 -23.52 27.67
N PRO A 47 7.55 -24.80 27.53
CA PRO A 47 8.77 -25.25 26.90
C PRO A 47 8.54 -26.07 25.58
N ARG A 48 9.65 -26.39 24.89
CA ARG A 48 9.81 -27.47 23.87
C ARG A 48 8.94 -27.39 22.59
N ARG A 49 9.30 -26.47 21.69
CA ARG A 49 9.45 -26.68 20.22
C ARG A 49 9.86 -25.35 19.61
N ILE A 50 11.16 -25.15 19.39
CA ILE A 50 11.70 -23.91 18.85
C ILE A 50 11.48 -23.91 17.33
N LYS A 51 10.34 -23.38 16.88
CA LYS A 51 10.21 -22.92 15.48
C LYS A 51 10.89 -21.54 15.40
N PRO A 52 11.80 -21.28 14.45
CA PRO A 52 12.43 -19.98 14.31
C PRO A 52 11.38 -18.92 13.94
N LEU A 53 11.53 -17.71 14.48
CA LEU A 53 10.60 -16.60 14.29
C LEU A 53 10.64 -16.05 12.86
N LEU A 54 11.75 -16.23 12.14
CA LEU A 54 11.93 -15.72 10.80
C LEU A 54 12.85 -16.63 9.97
N TYR A 55 12.39 -17.00 8.78
CA TYR A 55 13.15 -17.68 7.74
C TYR A 55 13.39 -16.74 6.56
N MET A 56 14.63 -16.67 6.08
CA MET A 56 14.97 -15.97 4.85
C MET A 56 15.93 -16.83 4.05
N TRP A 57 15.71 -16.98 2.75
CA TRP A 57 16.60 -17.75 1.89
C TRP A 57 16.78 -17.07 0.54
N HIS A 58 17.90 -17.37 -0.11
CA HIS A 58 18.17 -16.94 -1.46
C HIS A 58 17.32 -17.77 -2.45
N SER A 59 16.79 -17.18 -3.52
CA SER A 59 15.95 -17.90 -4.50
C SER A 59 16.71 -18.82 -5.45
N GLY A 60 18.05 -18.69 -5.50
CA GLY A 60 18.92 -19.53 -6.35
C GLY A 60 19.44 -20.79 -5.64
N ASN A 61 19.35 -21.93 -6.34
CA ASN A 61 19.83 -23.24 -5.90
C ASN A 61 21.35 -23.41 -6.11
N ALA A 62 22.01 -24.14 -5.23
CA ALA A 62 23.38 -24.59 -5.43
C ALA A 62 23.45 -25.50 -6.66
N SER A 63 24.59 -25.47 -7.38
CA SER A 63 24.74 -26.24 -8.62
C SER A 63 24.61 -27.76 -8.38
N LYS A 64 25.03 -28.24 -7.21
CA LYS A 64 24.83 -29.62 -6.73
C LYS A 64 24.38 -29.61 -5.26
N PRO A 65 23.06 -29.62 -5.01
CA PRO A 65 22.50 -29.46 -3.66
C PRO A 65 23.00 -30.46 -2.61
N GLU A 66 23.22 -31.73 -2.98
CA GLU A 66 23.62 -32.77 -2.02
C GLU A 66 25.06 -32.64 -1.52
N GLU A 67 26.00 -32.37 -2.42
CA GLU A 67 27.41 -32.12 -2.08
C GLU A 67 27.55 -30.83 -1.26
N PHE A 68 26.84 -29.78 -1.68
CA PHE A 68 26.78 -28.50 -0.98
C PHE A 68 26.24 -28.65 0.45
N ASN A 69 25.14 -29.37 0.62
CA ASN A 69 24.53 -29.61 1.93
C ASN A 69 25.44 -30.44 2.84
N ARG A 70 26.21 -31.39 2.29
CA ARG A 70 27.17 -32.20 3.04
C ARG A 70 28.30 -31.36 3.62
N GLU A 71 28.88 -30.46 2.83
CA GLU A 71 29.95 -29.58 3.30
C GLU A 71 29.42 -28.48 4.23
N LEU A 72 28.22 -27.94 3.96
CA LEU A 72 27.53 -27.05 4.87
C LEU A 72 27.29 -27.71 6.24
N LYS A 73 26.88 -28.99 6.27
CA LYS A 73 26.68 -29.73 7.53
C LYS A 73 27.95 -29.78 8.37
N LYS A 74 29.08 -30.19 7.76
CA LYS A 74 30.38 -30.26 8.44
C LYS A 74 30.80 -28.90 8.99
N LEU A 75 30.65 -27.85 8.19
CA LEU A 75 30.97 -26.48 8.60
C LEU A 75 30.12 -26.05 9.80
N VAL A 76 28.82 -26.29 9.78
CA VAL A 76 27.91 -25.92 10.87
C VAL A 76 28.17 -26.73 12.14
N ASP A 77 28.44 -28.03 12.03
CA ASP A 77 28.76 -28.87 13.18
C ASP A 77 30.04 -28.39 13.90
N SER A 78 31.05 -27.94 13.13
CA SER A 78 32.28 -27.34 13.68
C SER A 78 31.99 -26.02 14.40
N LEU A 79 31.32 -25.08 13.71
CA LEU A 79 31.01 -23.75 14.25
C LEU A 79 30.10 -23.80 15.48
N ARG A 80 29.21 -24.79 15.55
CA ARG A 80 28.36 -25.03 16.73
C ARG A 80 29.21 -25.30 17.97
N GLY A 81 30.22 -26.16 17.85
CA GLY A 81 31.14 -26.46 18.95
C GLY A 81 31.93 -25.23 19.40
N GLU A 82 32.42 -24.45 18.43
CA GLU A 82 33.17 -23.21 18.70
C GLU A 82 32.31 -22.15 19.40
N ALA A 83 31.07 -21.92 18.93
CA ALA A 83 30.17 -20.94 19.54
C ALA A 83 29.67 -21.38 20.93
N ALA A 84 29.42 -22.69 21.13
CA ALA A 84 28.99 -23.23 22.42
C ALA A 84 30.07 -23.06 23.50
N ASN A 85 31.33 -23.27 23.11
CA ASN A 85 32.51 -23.17 23.98
C ASN A 85 33.16 -21.77 23.98
N GLY A 86 32.57 -20.79 23.28
CA GLY A 86 33.06 -19.43 23.19
C GLY A 86 32.89 -18.63 24.49
N ASP A 87 33.43 -17.40 24.48
CA ASP A 87 33.41 -16.45 25.61
C ASP A 87 32.00 -16.30 26.22
N PRO A 88 31.86 -16.29 27.56
CA PRO A 88 30.59 -16.04 28.26
C PRO A 88 29.84 -14.78 27.83
N LEU A 89 30.52 -13.77 27.29
CA LEU A 89 29.93 -12.53 26.79
C LEU A 89 29.51 -12.62 25.31
N ARG A 90 30.03 -13.60 24.55
CA ARG A 90 29.80 -13.70 23.11
C ARG A 90 29.96 -15.14 22.58
N LYS A 91 28.88 -15.91 22.67
CA LYS A 91 28.75 -17.25 22.06
C LYS A 91 28.51 -17.14 20.55
N TYR A 92 29.60 -17.06 19.79
CA TYR A 92 29.61 -16.72 18.36
C TYR A 92 30.74 -17.43 17.64
N ALA A 93 30.48 -17.91 16.42
CA ALA A 93 31.51 -18.46 15.55
C ALA A 93 31.22 -18.18 14.07
N THR A 94 32.29 -18.07 13.28
CA THR A 94 32.23 -17.91 11.83
C THR A 94 33.28 -18.76 11.14
N GLY A 95 32.95 -19.29 9.98
CA GLY A 95 33.89 -20.07 9.20
C GLY A 95 33.49 -20.16 7.74
N SER A 96 34.37 -20.75 6.97
CA SER A 96 34.13 -21.04 5.56
C SER A 96 34.59 -22.45 5.20
N ALA A 97 33.90 -23.06 4.26
CA ALA A 97 34.28 -24.32 3.64
C ALA A 97 34.12 -24.18 2.12
N THR A 98 34.95 -24.88 1.35
CA THR A 98 34.83 -24.91 -0.11
C THR A 98 34.20 -26.25 -0.49
N ASP A 99 33.15 -26.22 -1.29
CA ASP A 99 32.55 -27.44 -1.82
C ASP A 99 33.44 -28.07 -2.92
N PRO A 100 33.17 -29.32 -3.35
CA PRO A 100 33.96 -29.99 -4.40
C PRO A 100 33.93 -29.32 -5.78
N ASN A 101 33.15 -28.25 -5.97
CA ASN A 101 33.00 -27.51 -7.22
C ASN A 101 33.54 -26.06 -7.09
N ASP A 102 34.47 -25.83 -6.16
CA ASP A 102 35.08 -24.53 -5.85
C ASP A 102 34.11 -23.43 -5.39
N GLN A 103 32.92 -23.79 -4.89
CA GLN A 103 32.00 -22.82 -4.28
C GLN A 103 32.33 -22.66 -2.79
N THR A 104 32.76 -21.47 -2.40
CA THR A 104 32.98 -21.16 -0.98
C THR A 104 31.67 -20.85 -0.26
N ILE A 105 31.41 -21.60 0.79
CA ILE A 105 30.30 -21.42 1.73
C ILE A 105 30.83 -20.60 2.91
N TYR A 106 30.18 -19.49 3.22
CA TYR A 106 30.45 -18.69 4.41
C TYR A 106 29.33 -18.90 5.41
N ALA A 107 29.64 -19.26 6.66
CA ALA A 107 28.64 -19.53 7.70
C ALA A 107 28.94 -18.77 8.99
N LEU A 108 27.87 -18.45 9.72
CA LEU A 108 27.87 -17.76 11.00
C LEU A 108 26.80 -18.38 11.90
N VAL A 109 27.19 -18.67 13.14
CA VAL A 109 26.30 -19.13 14.21
C VAL A 109 26.46 -18.24 15.44
N GLN A 110 25.36 -18.04 16.17
CA GLN A 110 25.36 -17.24 17.38
C GLN A 110 24.28 -17.72 18.35
N CYS A 111 24.58 -17.71 19.65
CA CYS A 111 23.66 -17.98 20.75
C CYS A 111 23.55 -16.75 21.65
N THR A 112 22.49 -16.68 22.47
CA THR A 112 22.45 -15.70 23.55
C THR A 112 23.44 -16.10 24.65
N PRO A 113 24.16 -15.13 25.27
CA PRO A 113 25.19 -15.40 26.29
C PRO A 113 24.73 -16.24 27.50
N ASP A 114 23.44 -16.18 27.82
CA ASP A 114 22.82 -16.83 28.98
C ASP A 114 22.58 -18.35 28.80
N LEU A 115 22.83 -18.91 27.61
CA LEU A 115 22.68 -20.34 27.35
C LEU A 115 23.87 -21.16 27.86
N SER A 116 23.60 -22.33 28.43
CA SER A 116 24.65 -23.32 28.67
C SER A 116 25.29 -23.75 27.34
N PRO A 117 26.54 -24.27 27.34
CA PRO A 117 27.16 -24.82 26.14
C PRO A 117 26.28 -25.86 25.44
N GLN A 118 25.63 -26.72 26.23
CA GLN A 118 24.72 -27.75 25.72
C GLN A 118 23.46 -27.13 25.08
N ASP A 119 22.80 -26.19 25.75
CA ASP A 119 21.59 -25.55 25.22
C ASP A 119 21.88 -24.71 23.96
N CYS A 120 23.05 -24.06 23.90
CA CYS A 120 23.50 -23.35 22.71
C CYS A 120 23.72 -24.32 21.54
N SER A 121 24.39 -25.44 21.80
CA SER A 121 24.60 -26.50 20.81
C SER A 121 23.25 -27.03 20.30
N ASP A 122 22.34 -27.40 21.21
CA ASP A 122 21.04 -27.94 20.85
C ASP A 122 20.17 -26.93 20.08
N CYS A 123 20.24 -25.64 20.43
CA CYS A 123 19.53 -24.59 19.68
C CYS A 123 20.03 -24.49 18.23
N LEU A 124 21.35 -24.47 18.03
CA LEU A 124 21.97 -24.38 16.70
C LEU A 124 21.75 -25.66 15.87
N ALA A 125 21.78 -26.83 16.51
CA ALA A 125 21.45 -28.11 15.86
C ALA A 125 20.00 -28.14 15.38
N ASN A 126 19.07 -27.65 16.19
CA ASN A 126 17.65 -27.53 15.82
C ASN A 126 17.43 -26.51 14.69
N ALA A 127 18.12 -25.35 14.73
CA ALA A 127 18.06 -24.36 13.66
C ALA A 127 18.55 -24.96 12.33
N TYR A 128 19.64 -25.70 12.32
CA TYR A 128 20.08 -26.41 11.12
C TYR A 128 19.11 -27.53 10.70
N GLY A 129 18.63 -28.34 11.63
CA GLY A 129 17.71 -29.46 11.36
C GLY A 129 16.39 -29.03 10.71
N ALA A 130 15.90 -27.83 11.04
CA ALA A 130 14.71 -27.24 10.41
C ALA A 130 14.87 -26.99 8.89
N MET A 131 16.10 -27.00 8.35
CA MET A 131 16.35 -26.92 6.90
C MET A 131 15.83 -28.12 6.13
N ALA A 132 15.82 -29.32 6.73
CA ALA A 132 15.35 -30.54 6.07
C ALA A 132 13.86 -30.47 5.69
N THR A 133 13.08 -29.68 6.45
CA THR A 133 11.66 -29.43 6.22
C THR A 133 11.37 -28.11 5.49
N CYS A 134 12.42 -27.37 5.10
CA CYS A 134 12.30 -26.06 4.46
C CYS A 134 12.25 -26.19 2.92
N PRO A 135 11.43 -25.40 2.21
CA PRO A 135 11.51 -25.23 0.75
C PRO A 135 12.86 -24.67 0.26
N CYS A 136 13.72 -24.24 1.19
CA CYS A 136 15.04 -23.68 0.94
C CYS A 136 16.18 -24.70 0.96
N ASN A 137 15.86 -25.99 1.05
CA ASN A 137 16.85 -27.06 1.03
C ASN A 137 17.60 -27.07 -0.32
N GLY A 138 18.92 -26.91 -0.28
CA GLY A 138 19.76 -26.81 -1.48
C GLY A 138 20.01 -25.39 -1.98
N ASN A 139 19.54 -24.35 -1.30
CA ASN A 139 19.75 -22.96 -1.73
C ASN A 139 21.15 -22.46 -1.38
N ARG A 140 21.68 -21.53 -2.18
CA ARG A 140 23.02 -20.92 -1.99
C ARG A 140 23.14 -20.01 -0.76
N GLY A 141 22.05 -19.80 -0.03
CA GLY A 141 22.06 -19.03 1.21
C GLY A 141 20.76 -19.14 1.98
N SER A 142 20.88 -19.18 3.30
CA SER A 142 19.75 -19.16 4.23
C SER A 142 20.10 -18.43 5.52
N ARG A 143 19.09 -17.90 6.18
CA ARG A 143 19.17 -17.29 7.50
C ARG A 143 17.96 -17.67 8.33
N GLN A 144 18.23 -18.17 9.53
CA GLN A 144 17.24 -18.50 10.53
C GLN A 144 17.51 -17.70 11.79
N ILE A 145 16.49 -16.97 12.23
CA ILE A 145 16.56 -16.16 13.44
C ILE A 145 15.58 -16.75 14.43
N GLY A 146 16.12 -17.39 15.47
CA GLY A 146 15.38 -17.82 16.64
C GLY A 146 15.52 -16.82 17.79
N PRO A 147 14.70 -16.95 18.84
CA PRO A 147 14.76 -16.08 20.01
C PRO A 147 16.05 -16.27 20.82
N ARG A 148 16.72 -17.42 20.67
CA ARG A 148 17.86 -17.85 21.50
C ARG A 148 19.13 -18.13 20.68
N CYS A 149 18.99 -18.37 19.38
CA CYS A 149 20.11 -18.60 18.48
C CYS A 149 19.82 -18.12 17.04
N ASN A 150 20.88 -17.81 16.31
CA ASN A 150 20.86 -17.31 14.94
C ASN A 150 21.84 -18.13 14.10
N PHE A 151 21.39 -18.56 12.93
CA PHE A 151 22.17 -19.30 11.96
C PHE A 151 22.06 -18.64 10.59
N ARG A 152 23.20 -18.43 9.92
CA ARG A 152 23.25 -17.86 8.57
C ARG A 152 24.35 -18.50 7.76
N TYR A 153 24.06 -18.85 6.51
CA TYR A 153 25.10 -19.12 5.51
C TYR A 153 24.79 -18.43 4.18
N GLN A 154 25.83 -18.15 3.40
CA GLN A 154 25.76 -17.53 2.07
C GLN A 154 26.95 -17.98 1.21
N SER A 155 26.79 -17.94 -0.11
CA SER A 155 27.87 -18.14 -1.08
C SER A 155 28.81 -16.93 -1.26
N TYR A 156 28.53 -15.82 -0.57
CA TYR A 156 29.40 -14.64 -0.52
C TYR A 156 29.78 -14.34 0.92
N ARG A 157 30.96 -13.75 1.11
CA ARG A 157 31.46 -13.38 2.43
C ARG A 157 30.67 -12.22 3.03
N PHE A 158 30.12 -12.41 4.23
CA PHE A 158 29.32 -11.39 4.93
C PHE A 158 29.83 -11.03 6.35
N PHE A 159 30.99 -11.56 6.74
CA PHE A 159 31.69 -11.24 7.99
C PHE A 159 33.17 -10.98 7.74
N LYS A 160 33.79 -10.12 8.56
CA LYS A 160 35.24 -9.86 8.53
C LYS A 160 35.95 -10.94 9.36
N GLN A 161 37.03 -11.55 8.85
CA GLN A 161 37.91 -12.37 9.71
C GLN A 161 38.68 -11.43 10.62
N VAL A 162 38.73 -11.76 11.90
CA VAL A 162 39.82 -11.31 12.76
C VAL A 162 40.87 -12.41 12.66
N ALA A 163 42.08 -12.07 12.22
CA ALA A 163 43.19 -13.01 12.24
C ALA A 163 43.52 -13.32 13.71
N VAL A 164 43.43 -14.59 14.10
CA VAL A 164 43.94 -15.04 15.39
C VAL A 164 45.45 -15.18 15.24
N GLU A 165 46.19 -14.15 15.63
CA GLU A 165 47.64 -14.28 15.80
C GLU A 165 47.90 -15.24 16.95
N SER A 166 48.54 -16.37 16.65
CA SER A 166 49.08 -17.30 17.65
C SER A 166 50.18 -16.58 18.42
N HIS A 167 49.94 -16.22 19.67
CA HIS A 167 50.99 -15.70 20.54
C HIS A 167 51.53 -16.85 21.41
N SER A 168 52.79 -17.19 21.16
CA SER A 168 53.67 -17.92 22.08
C SER A 168 53.77 -17.19 23.44
N PRO A 169 54.09 -17.90 24.53
CA PRO A 169 54.11 -17.28 25.86
C PRO A 169 55.30 -16.31 25.98
N PRO A 170 55.11 -15.07 26.45
CA PRO A 170 56.23 -14.18 26.72
C PRO A 170 56.86 -14.50 28.09
N PRO A 171 58.19 -14.34 28.22
CA PRO A 171 58.89 -14.52 29.48
C PRO A 171 58.76 -13.28 30.37
N GLY A 172 58.85 -13.52 31.68
CA GLY A 172 59.47 -12.57 32.61
C GLY A 172 58.69 -11.29 32.92
N ARG A 173 57.98 -11.32 34.05
CA ARG A 173 57.42 -10.17 34.75
C ARG A 173 58.55 -9.25 35.25
N SER A 174 58.51 -7.96 34.92
CA SER A 174 59.13 -6.91 35.72
C SER A 174 58.19 -5.72 35.83
N ASP A 175 57.89 -5.36 37.07
CA ASP A 175 56.96 -4.34 37.52
C ASP A 175 57.24 -2.95 36.94
N PHE A 176 56.17 -2.26 36.51
CA PHE A 176 56.03 -0.82 36.77
C PHE A 176 54.57 -0.51 37.12
N ALA A 177 54.37 -0.15 38.39
CA ALA A 177 53.10 0.25 38.97
C ALA A 177 52.70 1.68 38.56
N GLY A 178 51.41 1.86 38.28
CA GLY A 178 50.61 2.99 38.75
C GLY A 178 50.56 4.25 37.89
N LYS A 179 49.55 4.37 37.01
CA LYS A 179 48.92 5.68 36.64
C LYS A 179 47.59 5.65 35.85
N ASP A 180 46.72 4.61 35.90
CA ASP A 180 45.57 4.54 34.97
C ASP A 180 44.14 4.53 35.57
N ASP A 181 43.94 4.67 36.88
CA ASP A 181 42.58 4.57 37.46
C ASP A 181 41.73 5.85 37.27
N LYS A 182 42.39 7.02 37.13
CA LYS A 182 41.69 8.31 36.99
C LYS A 182 41.17 8.55 35.57
N TYR A 183 41.92 8.13 34.55
CA TYR A 183 41.54 8.32 33.15
C TYR A 183 40.38 7.38 32.76
N ALA A 184 40.42 6.13 33.21
CA ALA A 184 39.34 5.16 33.00
C ALA A 184 38.01 5.63 33.61
N ARG A 185 38.02 6.18 34.84
CA ARG A 185 36.82 6.75 35.47
C ARG A 185 36.24 7.95 34.71
N ILE A 186 37.09 8.85 34.19
CA ILE A 186 36.64 10.01 33.41
C ILE A 186 35.97 9.56 32.10
N VAL A 187 36.56 8.58 31.41
CA VAL A 187 35.98 8.03 30.17
C VAL A 187 34.62 7.38 30.43
N ILE A 188 34.48 6.59 31.50
CA ILE A 188 33.20 5.96 31.86
C ILE A 188 32.12 7.02 32.14
N ILE A 189 32.43 8.06 32.91
CA ILE A 189 31.46 9.13 33.23
C ILE A 189 30.98 9.84 31.96
N ILE A 190 31.89 10.13 31.02
CA ILE A 190 31.55 10.77 29.74
C ILE A 190 30.65 9.85 28.89
N VAL A 191 30.99 8.56 28.79
CA VAL A 191 30.21 7.59 28.00
C VAL A 191 28.82 7.40 28.60
N VAL A 192 28.71 7.24 29.93
CA VAL A 192 27.41 7.08 30.59
C VAL A 192 26.55 8.33 30.45
N SER A 193 27.14 9.53 30.58
CA SER A 193 26.40 10.79 30.44
C SER A 193 25.92 11.04 29.01
N THR A 194 26.74 10.69 28.02
CA THR A 194 26.36 10.83 26.59
C THR A 194 25.29 9.82 26.18
N VAL A 195 25.36 8.59 26.65
CA VAL A 195 24.32 7.58 26.39
C VAL A 195 23.00 7.97 27.08
N ALA A 196 23.06 8.42 28.34
CA ALA A 196 21.87 8.85 29.08
C ALA A 196 21.16 10.02 28.41
N THR A 197 21.91 11.02 27.92
CA THR A 197 21.34 12.18 27.20
C THR A 197 20.71 11.79 25.86
N ILE A 198 21.32 10.87 25.10
CA ILE A 198 20.73 10.38 23.84
C ILE A 198 19.40 9.65 24.10
N ILE A 199 19.34 8.81 25.13
CA ILE A 199 18.12 8.10 25.51
C ILE A 199 17.03 9.11 25.91
N LEU A 200 17.37 10.12 26.72
CA LEU A 200 16.44 11.18 27.13
C LEU A 200 15.88 11.96 25.93
N MET A 201 16.73 12.29 24.95
CA MET A 201 16.31 12.98 23.72
C MET A 201 15.39 12.11 22.86
N LEU A 202 15.66 10.81 22.74
CA LEU A 202 14.80 9.86 22.04
C LEU A 202 13.44 9.70 22.74
N CYS A 203 13.44 9.56 24.07
CA CYS A 203 12.22 9.50 24.87
C CYS A 203 11.39 10.79 24.72
N ALA A 204 12.03 11.95 24.83
CA ALA A 204 11.38 13.24 24.63
C ALA A 204 10.80 13.36 23.21
N PHE A 205 11.54 12.94 22.18
CA PHE A 205 11.06 12.94 20.80
C PHE A 205 9.83 12.05 20.61
N VAL A 206 9.85 10.82 21.15
CA VAL A 206 8.71 9.89 21.09
C VAL A 206 7.51 10.44 21.86
N ILE A 207 7.72 11.04 23.02
CA ILE A 207 6.66 11.69 23.83
C ILE A 207 6.08 12.87 23.06
N LEU A 208 6.91 13.74 22.47
CA LEU A 208 6.46 14.87 21.66
C LEU A 208 5.69 14.41 20.41
N MET A 209 6.11 13.33 19.76
CA MET A 209 5.36 12.74 18.64
C MET A 209 4.03 12.15 19.08
N LYS A 210 3.98 11.43 20.21
CA LYS A 210 2.72 10.93 20.79
C LYS A 210 1.80 12.07 21.21
N MET A 211 2.34 13.15 21.80
CA MET A 211 1.58 14.33 22.20
C MET A 211 1.06 15.12 21.00
N ARG A 212 1.84 15.24 19.91
CA ARG A 212 1.37 15.85 18.65
C ARG A 212 0.27 15.01 18.00
N LYS A 213 0.41 13.68 17.96
CA LYS A 213 -0.62 12.78 17.42
C LYS A 213 -1.89 12.81 18.27
N ARG A 214 -1.76 12.83 19.61
CA ARG A 214 -2.89 13.02 20.53
C ARG A 214 -3.54 14.37 20.35
N LYS A 215 -2.79 15.48 20.32
CA LYS A 215 -3.35 16.82 20.03
C LYS A 215 -4.03 16.93 18.67
N LEU A 216 -3.56 16.23 17.64
CA LEU A 216 -4.23 16.17 16.34
C LEU A 216 -5.53 15.38 16.44
N MET A 217 -5.51 14.21 17.08
CA MET A 217 -6.70 13.40 17.34
C MET A 217 -7.70 14.11 18.24
N ASP A 218 -7.23 14.86 19.24
CA ASP A 218 -8.02 15.66 20.16
C ASP A 218 -8.53 16.92 19.50
N LYS A 219 -7.82 17.49 18.51
CA LYS A 219 -8.31 18.61 17.69
C LYS A 219 -9.35 18.13 16.69
N ILE A 220 -9.15 16.96 16.07
CA ILE A 220 -10.20 16.26 15.30
C ILE A 220 -11.38 16.01 16.23
N GLN A 221 -11.17 15.41 17.41
CA GLN A 221 -12.21 15.11 18.37
C GLN A 221 -12.91 16.38 18.92
N SER A 222 -12.20 17.46 19.24
CA SER A 222 -12.80 18.69 19.78
C SER A 222 -13.55 19.47 18.71
N THR A 223 -13.07 19.43 17.47
CA THR A 223 -13.81 19.92 16.30
C THR A 223 -15.03 19.03 16.00
N HIS A 224 -15.04 17.79 16.50
CA HIS A 224 -16.15 16.85 16.39
C HIS A 224 -17.16 16.98 17.54
N VAL A 225 -16.75 17.37 18.75
CA VAL A 225 -17.60 17.35 19.96
C VAL A 225 -18.61 18.51 19.99
N ASP A 226 -18.26 19.69 19.49
CA ASP A 226 -19.21 20.84 19.45
C ASP A 226 -20.38 20.63 18.46
N ASP A 227 -20.31 19.63 17.58
CA ASP A 227 -21.29 19.35 16.53
C ASP A 227 -21.99 17.97 16.68
N ILE A 228 -21.73 17.18 17.74
CA ILE A 228 -22.38 15.87 17.95
C ILE A 228 -23.89 15.98 18.14
N ASP A 229 -24.40 17.13 18.63
CA ASP A 229 -25.83 17.44 18.71
C ASP A 229 -26.53 17.38 17.33
N THR A 230 -25.80 17.56 16.21
CA THR A 230 -26.39 17.43 14.87
C THR A 230 -26.56 15.98 14.42
N ALA A 231 -25.78 15.03 14.93
CA ALA A 231 -25.88 13.62 14.54
C ALA A 231 -27.08 12.90 15.19
N GLU A 232 -27.48 13.29 16.40
CA GLU A 232 -28.69 12.78 17.05
C GLU A 232 -29.97 13.23 16.30
N SER A 233 -29.95 14.41 15.67
CA SER A 233 -31.09 14.93 14.88
C SER A 233 -31.37 14.17 13.56
N LEU A 234 -30.41 13.37 13.07
CA LEU A 234 -30.48 12.66 11.79
C LEU A 234 -30.84 11.17 11.97
N GLN A 235 -31.09 10.73 13.20
CA GLN A 235 -31.45 9.36 13.50
C GLN A 235 -32.96 9.12 13.29
N TYR A 236 -33.29 8.13 12.46
CA TYR A 236 -34.64 7.64 12.29
C TYR A 236 -34.89 6.40 13.14
N ASP A 237 -36.09 6.30 13.70
CA ASP A 237 -36.57 5.06 14.31
C ASP A 237 -36.78 3.98 13.25
N LEU A 238 -36.46 2.72 13.61
CA LEU A 238 -36.65 1.57 12.73
C LEU A 238 -38.11 1.42 12.29
N SER A 239 -39.06 1.73 13.18
CA SER A 239 -40.50 1.72 12.88
C SER A 239 -40.85 2.68 11.73
N THR A 240 -40.30 3.89 11.74
CA THR A 240 -40.48 4.90 10.69
C THR A 240 -39.94 4.40 9.35
N ILE A 241 -38.76 3.79 9.34
CA ILE A 241 -38.16 3.26 8.11
C ILE A 241 -38.90 2.04 7.58
N ARG A 242 -39.38 1.15 8.47
CA ARG A 242 -40.22 0.01 8.09
C ARG A 242 -41.55 0.47 7.49
N ALA A 243 -42.21 1.47 8.09
CA ALA A 243 -43.41 2.04 7.51
C ALA A 243 -43.15 2.66 6.14
N ALA A 244 -42.06 3.42 6.00
CA ALA A 244 -41.72 4.10 4.74
C ALA A 244 -41.38 3.13 3.60
N THR A 245 -40.82 1.96 3.90
CA THR A 245 -40.36 0.96 2.91
C THR A 245 -41.32 -0.20 2.70
N ASP A 246 -42.51 -0.16 3.33
CA ASP A 246 -43.45 -1.29 3.39
C ASP A 246 -42.75 -2.56 3.91
N ASN A 247 -42.12 -2.43 5.08
CA ASN A 247 -41.34 -3.47 5.74
C ASN A 247 -40.25 -4.09 4.84
N PHE A 248 -39.52 -3.24 4.11
CA PHE A 248 -38.48 -3.66 3.15
C PHE A 248 -39.04 -4.61 2.06
N SER A 249 -40.25 -4.33 1.57
CA SER A 249 -40.90 -5.10 0.51
C SER A 249 -40.01 -5.23 -0.72
N SER A 250 -40.00 -6.42 -1.32
CA SER A 250 -39.25 -6.68 -2.56
C SER A 250 -39.75 -5.81 -3.72
N ALA A 251 -41.01 -5.38 -3.71
CA ALA A 251 -41.57 -4.46 -4.69
C ALA A 251 -40.90 -3.08 -4.65
N ASN A 252 -40.36 -2.69 -3.50
CA ASN A 252 -39.65 -1.42 -3.31
C ASN A 252 -38.13 -1.55 -3.52
N LYS A 253 -37.62 -2.73 -3.86
CA LYS A 253 -36.18 -2.94 -4.03
C LYS A 253 -35.66 -2.23 -5.29
N LEU A 254 -34.75 -1.29 -5.11
CA LEU A 254 -34.08 -0.54 -6.19
C LEU A 254 -32.88 -1.30 -6.76
N GLY A 255 -32.20 -2.07 -5.92
CA GLY A 255 -31.02 -2.84 -6.31
C GLY A 255 -30.35 -3.52 -5.12
N GLU A 256 -29.32 -4.31 -5.39
CA GLU A 256 -28.48 -4.95 -4.38
C GLU A 256 -27.04 -5.00 -4.87
N GLY A 257 -26.13 -4.49 -4.05
CA GLY A 257 -24.69 -4.53 -4.30
C GLY A 257 -23.95 -5.33 -3.22
N GLY A 258 -22.62 -5.28 -3.24
CA GLY A 258 -21.78 -5.95 -2.23
C GLY A 258 -21.99 -5.45 -0.79
N PHE A 259 -22.72 -4.35 -0.62
CA PHE A 259 -23.00 -3.69 0.66
C PHE A 259 -24.44 -3.89 1.14
N GLY A 260 -25.23 -4.70 0.43
CA GLY A 260 -26.61 -5.03 0.78
C GLY A 260 -27.66 -4.37 -0.14
N PRO A 261 -28.94 -4.67 0.13
CA PRO A 261 -30.07 -4.19 -0.68
C PRO A 261 -30.40 -2.71 -0.39
N VAL A 262 -30.88 -2.03 -1.43
CA VAL A 262 -31.39 -0.66 -1.38
C VAL A 262 -32.87 -0.66 -1.73
N TYR A 263 -33.68 0.03 -0.93
CA TYR A 263 -35.13 0.11 -1.09
C TYR A 263 -35.57 1.56 -1.31
N LYS A 264 -36.58 1.75 -2.15
CA LYS A 264 -37.34 3.00 -2.21
C LYS A 264 -38.24 3.07 -0.98
N GLY A 265 -38.36 4.25 -0.39
CA GLY A 265 -39.33 4.51 0.66
C GLY A 265 -39.97 5.88 0.49
N VAL A 266 -41.11 6.06 1.15
CA VAL A 266 -41.80 7.35 1.26
C VAL A 266 -42.01 7.63 2.73
N LEU A 267 -41.36 8.68 3.24
CA LEU A 267 -41.52 9.11 4.63
C LEU A 267 -42.93 9.66 4.86
N SER A 268 -43.35 9.78 6.12
CA SER A 268 -44.69 10.29 6.49
C SER A 268 -44.98 11.71 6.00
N ASN A 269 -43.94 12.51 5.77
CA ASN A 269 -44.02 13.84 5.18
C ASN A 269 -44.14 13.83 3.63
N GLY A 270 -44.26 12.65 3.01
CA GLY A 270 -44.35 12.47 1.55
C GLY A 270 -43.00 12.48 0.83
N GLN A 271 -41.89 12.62 1.55
CA GLN A 271 -40.57 12.68 0.95
C GLN A 271 -40.08 11.29 0.51
N GLU A 272 -39.71 11.18 -0.76
CA GLU A 272 -39.11 9.96 -1.31
C GLU A 272 -37.65 9.81 -0.86
N VAL A 273 -37.30 8.60 -0.42
CA VAL A 273 -35.97 8.25 0.09
C VAL A 273 -35.46 6.93 -0.50
N ALA A 274 -34.14 6.77 -0.49
CA ALA A 274 -33.47 5.50 -0.78
C ALA A 274 -32.84 4.97 0.51
N VAL A 275 -33.27 3.79 0.96
CA VAL A 275 -32.84 3.16 2.20
C VAL A 275 -31.89 2.03 1.88
N LYS A 276 -30.59 2.21 2.15
CA LYS A 276 -29.56 1.18 2.02
C LYS A 276 -29.47 0.41 3.34
N ARG A 277 -29.79 -0.89 3.29
CA ARG A 277 -29.71 -1.80 4.45
C ARG A 277 -28.40 -2.57 4.38
N LEU A 278 -27.47 -2.26 5.28
CA LEU A 278 -26.15 -2.88 5.28
C LEU A 278 -26.21 -4.31 5.83
N SER A 279 -25.52 -5.23 5.17
CA SER A 279 -25.44 -6.63 5.61
C SER A 279 -24.55 -6.77 6.86
N ILE A 280 -25.02 -7.56 7.83
CA ILE A 280 -24.36 -7.81 9.12
C ILE A 280 -23.25 -8.87 9.00
N ASP A 281 -23.34 -9.76 8.00
CA ASP A 281 -22.51 -10.99 7.93
C ASP A 281 -21.05 -10.75 7.56
N SER A 282 -20.67 -9.50 7.35
CA SER A 282 -19.28 -9.11 7.18
C SER A 282 -18.92 -8.10 8.27
N GLY A 283 -17.83 -8.31 9.02
CA GLY A 283 -17.28 -7.29 9.94
C GLY A 283 -16.88 -5.97 9.26
N GLN A 284 -17.18 -5.85 7.97
CA GLN A 284 -17.05 -4.72 7.09
C GLN A 284 -18.26 -3.76 7.14
N GLY A 285 -19.49 -4.25 7.36
CA GLY A 285 -20.72 -3.44 7.37
C GLY A 285 -20.75 -2.37 8.47
N ASP A 286 -20.32 -2.69 9.69
CA ASP A 286 -20.24 -1.72 10.80
C ASP A 286 -19.21 -0.61 10.54
N LEU A 287 -18.08 -0.96 9.91
CA LEU A 287 -17.06 0.03 9.56
C LEU A 287 -17.55 0.95 8.45
N GLU A 288 -18.25 0.41 7.46
CA GLU A 288 -18.89 1.19 6.39
C GLU A 288 -19.96 2.11 6.93
N PHE A 289 -20.84 1.61 7.80
CA PHE A 289 -21.86 2.41 8.45
C PHE A 289 -21.24 3.60 9.18
N LYS A 290 -20.23 3.35 10.01
CA LYS A 290 -19.51 4.43 10.73
C LYS A 290 -18.84 5.42 9.79
N ASN A 291 -18.25 4.96 8.68
CA ASN A 291 -17.68 5.87 7.68
C ASN A 291 -18.78 6.70 7.01
N GLU A 292 -19.86 6.09 6.52
CA GLU A 292 -20.89 6.83 5.79
C GLU A 292 -21.60 7.83 6.71
N VAL A 293 -21.94 7.46 7.94
CA VAL A 293 -22.54 8.38 8.92
C VAL A 293 -21.60 9.53 9.28
N LEU A 294 -20.32 9.25 9.55
CA LEU A 294 -19.37 10.28 10.01
C LEU A 294 -18.88 11.19 8.88
N LEU A 295 -18.83 10.67 7.63
CA LEU A 295 -18.32 11.39 6.47
C LEU A 295 -19.43 12.07 5.67
N VAL A 296 -20.47 11.31 5.29
CA VAL A 296 -21.45 11.73 4.30
C VAL A 296 -22.52 12.65 4.89
N ALA A 297 -22.82 12.52 6.19
CA ALA A 297 -23.73 13.44 6.87
C ALA A 297 -23.31 14.92 6.74
N ARG A 298 -22.02 15.17 6.46
CA ARG A 298 -21.43 16.51 6.38
C ARG A 298 -21.16 16.97 4.94
N LEU A 299 -21.42 16.12 3.93
CA LEU A 299 -21.18 16.45 2.54
C LEU A 299 -22.44 17.06 1.93
N GLN A 300 -22.31 18.30 1.47
CA GLN A 300 -23.38 19.00 0.76
C GLN A 300 -22.82 19.56 -0.53
N HIS A 301 -23.11 18.88 -1.63
CA HIS A 301 -22.70 19.31 -2.95
C HIS A 301 -23.69 18.81 -4.00
N ARG A 302 -23.94 19.61 -5.04
CA ARG A 302 -24.94 19.28 -6.08
C ARG A 302 -24.64 17.96 -6.82
N ASN A 303 -23.36 17.57 -6.88
CA ASN A 303 -22.90 16.36 -7.55
C ASN A 303 -22.57 15.20 -6.59
N LEU A 304 -23.05 15.25 -5.35
CA LEU A 304 -22.97 14.14 -4.39
C LEU A 304 -24.39 13.77 -3.95
N VAL A 305 -24.63 12.48 -3.69
CA VAL A 305 -25.90 12.03 -3.11
C VAL A 305 -25.93 12.42 -1.63
N ARG A 306 -26.99 13.13 -1.23
CA ARG A 306 -27.17 13.61 0.14
C ARG A 306 -27.65 12.48 1.06
N LEU A 307 -26.90 12.21 2.12
CA LEU A 307 -27.37 11.44 3.27
C LEU A 307 -28.33 12.31 4.07
N GLN A 308 -29.56 11.83 4.25
CA GLN A 308 -30.59 12.50 5.03
C GLN A 308 -30.64 12.03 6.47
N GLY A 309 -30.16 10.82 6.73
CA GLY A 309 -30.10 10.27 8.07
C GLY A 309 -29.73 8.81 8.09
N PHE A 310 -29.83 8.21 9.26
CA PHE A 310 -29.48 6.81 9.48
C PHE A 310 -30.39 6.18 10.52
N CYS A 311 -30.46 4.86 10.56
CA CYS A 311 -31.08 4.11 11.64
C CYS A 311 -30.06 3.13 12.21
N PHE A 312 -29.91 3.17 13.52
CA PHE A 312 -29.08 2.26 14.30
C PHE A 312 -29.96 1.66 15.40
N ASP A 313 -30.42 0.42 15.18
CA ASP A 313 -31.30 -0.27 16.13
C ASP A 313 -30.93 -1.76 16.17
N GLY A 314 -30.41 -2.22 17.32
CA GLY A 314 -29.91 -3.57 17.50
C GLY A 314 -28.87 -3.96 16.44
N THR A 315 -29.24 -4.89 15.56
CA THR A 315 -28.40 -5.36 14.45
C THR A 315 -28.62 -4.58 13.15
N GLU A 316 -29.66 -3.76 13.05
CA GLU A 316 -29.96 -2.98 11.86
C GLU A 316 -28.99 -1.81 11.69
N ARG A 317 -28.51 -1.65 10.47
CA ARG A 317 -27.65 -0.55 10.01
C ARG A 317 -28.23 -0.02 8.72
N LEU A 318 -29.03 1.04 8.82
CA LEU A 318 -29.71 1.61 7.66
C LEU A 318 -29.20 3.02 7.38
N LEU A 319 -28.98 3.32 6.12
CA LEU A 319 -28.61 4.65 5.65
C LEU A 319 -29.73 5.18 4.76
N VAL A 320 -30.18 6.40 5.04
CA VAL A 320 -31.32 7.03 4.37
C VAL A 320 -30.81 8.16 3.49
N TYR A 321 -30.93 7.97 2.18
CA TYR A 321 -30.48 8.90 1.15
C TYR A 321 -31.66 9.61 0.47
N GLU A 322 -31.38 10.73 -0.19
CA GLU A 322 -32.29 11.24 -1.23
C GLU A 322 -32.55 10.20 -2.31
N PHE A 323 -33.81 10.07 -2.73
CA PHE A 323 -34.16 9.24 -3.86
C PHE A 323 -33.74 9.94 -5.16
N VAL A 324 -33.00 9.22 -6.00
CA VAL A 324 -32.48 9.71 -7.27
C VAL A 324 -33.14 8.90 -8.41
N PRO A 325 -34.00 9.51 -9.23
CA PRO A 325 -35.00 8.78 -10.02
C PRO A 325 -34.43 8.05 -11.25
N ASN A 326 -33.36 8.57 -11.87
CA ASN A 326 -32.79 7.97 -13.09
C ASN A 326 -31.69 6.94 -12.79
N ALA A 327 -31.74 6.28 -11.62
CA ALA A 327 -30.82 5.21 -11.24
C ALA A 327 -29.34 5.55 -11.50
N SER A 328 -28.51 4.55 -11.83
CA SER A 328 -27.07 4.67 -12.04
C SER A 328 -26.68 4.81 -13.52
N LEU A 329 -25.57 5.50 -13.77
CA LEU A 329 -25.05 5.83 -15.10
C LEU A 329 -24.73 4.58 -15.94
N ASP A 330 -24.26 3.50 -15.32
CA ASP A 330 -23.98 2.23 -16.01
C ASP A 330 -25.24 1.62 -16.66
N GLN A 331 -26.42 1.79 -16.06
CA GLN A 331 -27.68 1.35 -16.63
C GLN A 331 -28.06 2.12 -17.90
N PHE A 332 -27.53 3.32 -18.10
CA PHE A 332 -27.73 4.10 -19.31
C PHE A 332 -26.62 3.84 -20.33
N LEU A 333 -25.36 3.83 -19.89
CA LEU A 333 -24.21 3.64 -20.78
C LEU A 333 -24.21 2.26 -21.43
N PHE A 334 -24.56 1.19 -20.70
CA PHE A 334 -24.41 -0.17 -21.19
C PHE A 334 -25.70 -0.79 -21.75
N ASP A 335 -26.83 -0.11 -21.59
CA ASP A 335 -28.10 -0.49 -22.22
C ASP A 335 -28.23 0.14 -23.62
N PRO A 336 -28.34 -0.64 -24.71
CA PRO A 336 -28.39 -0.11 -26.07
C PRO A 336 -29.54 0.86 -26.36
N VAL A 337 -30.65 0.76 -25.62
CA VAL A 337 -31.84 1.62 -25.79
C VAL A 337 -31.65 2.90 -25.00
N LYS A 338 -31.30 2.80 -23.71
CA LYS A 338 -31.10 3.98 -22.84
C LYS A 338 -29.87 4.79 -23.22
N ARG A 339 -28.83 4.17 -23.80
CA ARG A 339 -27.61 4.84 -24.29
C ARG A 339 -27.91 5.96 -25.27
N LYS A 340 -28.96 5.83 -26.08
CA LYS A 340 -29.41 6.86 -27.03
C LYS A 340 -29.89 8.14 -26.35
N GLN A 341 -30.24 8.06 -25.06
CA GLN A 341 -30.62 9.22 -24.25
C GLN A 341 -29.39 9.99 -23.72
N LEU A 342 -28.17 9.46 -23.89
CA LEU A 342 -26.93 10.12 -23.50
C LEU A 342 -26.20 10.64 -24.75
N ASP A 343 -26.67 11.76 -25.28
CA ASP A 343 -25.92 12.53 -26.27
C ASP A 343 -24.61 13.10 -25.68
N TRP A 344 -23.79 13.71 -26.53
CA TRP A 344 -22.51 14.23 -26.08
C TRP A 344 -22.66 15.35 -25.05
N GLU A 345 -23.66 16.22 -25.17
CA GLU A 345 -23.87 17.31 -24.23
C GLU A 345 -24.15 16.77 -22.82
N ARG A 346 -25.03 15.78 -22.71
CA ARG A 346 -25.32 15.08 -21.44
C ARG A 346 -24.09 14.36 -20.91
N ARG A 347 -23.35 13.64 -21.75
CA ARG A 347 -22.11 12.94 -21.34
C ARG A 347 -21.04 13.93 -20.85
N SER A 348 -20.85 15.04 -21.54
CA SER A 348 -19.92 16.11 -21.14
C SER A 348 -20.34 16.75 -19.81
N LYS A 349 -21.63 17.03 -19.63
CA LYS A 349 -22.19 17.52 -18.36
C LYS A 349 -21.97 16.53 -17.22
N ILE A 350 -22.13 15.23 -17.47
CA ILE A 350 -21.86 14.16 -16.52
C ILE A 350 -20.37 14.13 -16.15
N ILE A 351 -19.46 14.11 -17.14
CA ILE A 351 -18.00 14.14 -16.90
C ILE A 351 -17.62 15.36 -16.04
N GLY A 352 -18.09 16.55 -16.42
CA GLY A 352 -17.80 17.79 -15.69
C GLY A 352 -18.40 17.81 -14.28
N GLY A 353 -19.60 17.26 -14.09
CA GLY A 353 -20.25 17.17 -12.79
C GLY A 353 -19.54 16.19 -11.85
N VAL A 354 -19.13 15.02 -12.35
CA VAL A 354 -18.32 14.07 -11.57
C VAL A 354 -16.98 14.69 -11.20
N ALA A 355 -16.30 15.37 -12.13
CA ALA A 355 -15.03 16.03 -11.84
C ALA A 355 -15.15 17.07 -10.71
N LYS A 356 -16.21 17.89 -10.73
CA LYS A 356 -16.52 18.85 -9.65
C LYS A 356 -16.84 18.16 -8.33
N GLY A 357 -17.59 17.06 -8.36
CA GLY A 357 -17.90 16.27 -7.17
C GLY A 357 -16.66 15.69 -6.50
N ILE A 358 -15.71 15.13 -7.27
CA ILE A 358 -14.45 14.61 -6.71
C ILE A 358 -13.53 15.76 -6.26
N LEU A 359 -13.46 16.87 -7.01
CA LEU A 359 -12.72 18.07 -6.57
C LEU A 359 -13.19 18.53 -5.18
N TYR A 360 -14.50 18.58 -4.98
CA TYR A 360 -15.06 18.94 -3.67
C TYR A 360 -14.60 17.98 -2.55
N LEU A 361 -14.59 16.68 -2.80
CA LEU A 361 -14.08 15.71 -1.82
C LEU A 361 -12.60 15.89 -1.50
N HIS A 362 -11.78 16.26 -2.49
CA HIS A 362 -10.32 16.33 -2.35
C HIS A 362 -9.82 17.65 -1.77
N GLU A 363 -10.46 18.77 -2.13
CA GLU A 363 -9.94 20.12 -1.90
C GLU A 363 -10.94 21.07 -1.23
N ASP A 364 -12.21 21.10 -1.65
CA ASP A 364 -13.16 22.13 -1.18
C ASP A 364 -13.95 21.77 0.08
N SER A 365 -13.98 20.50 0.46
CA SER A 365 -14.66 20.04 1.67
C SER A 365 -13.82 20.33 2.93
N ARG A 366 -14.50 20.47 4.08
CA ARG A 366 -13.86 20.74 5.38
C ARG A 366 -12.78 19.70 5.74
N LEU A 367 -12.95 18.47 5.27
CA LEU A 367 -12.04 17.37 5.47
C LEU A 367 -11.71 16.75 4.12
N ARG A 368 -10.43 16.50 3.83
CA ARG A 368 -10.02 15.79 2.62
C ARG A 368 -10.51 14.35 2.68
N ILE A 369 -11.36 13.98 1.72
CA ILE A 369 -11.98 12.66 1.60
C ILE A 369 -11.56 12.02 0.28
N ILE A 370 -11.14 10.76 0.34
CA ILE A 370 -10.85 9.94 -0.85
C ILE A 370 -11.96 8.90 -0.99
N HIS A 371 -12.59 8.84 -2.16
CA HIS A 371 -13.75 8.00 -2.44
C HIS A 371 -13.39 6.51 -2.53
N ARG A 372 -12.34 6.18 -3.30
CA ARG A 372 -11.73 4.85 -3.48
C ARG A 372 -12.55 3.80 -4.25
N ASP A 373 -13.83 4.04 -4.49
CA ASP A 373 -14.66 3.16 -5.34
C ASP A 373 -15.48 3.96 -6.38
N LEU A 374 -14.84 4.90 -7.07
CA LEU A 374 -15.49 5.65 -8.15
C LEU A 374 -15.63 4.77 -9.39
N LYS A 375 -16.86 4.59 -9.88
CA LYS A 375 -17.22 3.78 -11.05
C LYS A 375 -18.59 4.19 -11.60
N ALA A 376 -18.95 3.73 -12.80
CA ALA A 376 -20.20 4.13 -13.44
C ALA A 376 -21.46 3.75 -12.62
N SER A 377 -21.46 2.63 -11.90
CA SER A 377 -22.60 2.24 -11.05
C SER A 377 -22.72 3.05 -9.75
N ASN A 378 -21.68 3.79 -9.36
CA ASN A 378 -21.68 4.70 -8.21
C ASN A 378 -21.90 6.17 -8.62
N VAL A 379 -22.31 6.42 -9.86
CA VAL A 379 -22.76 7.73 -10.34
C VAL A 379 -24.25 7.63 -10.64
N LEU A 380 -25.08 8.22 -9.80
CA LEU A 380 -26.53 8.29 -10.01
C LEU A 380 -26.91 9.51 -10.86
N LEU A 381 -28.08 9.46 -11.51
CA LEU A 381 -28.60 10.54 -12.35
C LEU A 381 -29.90 11.11 -11.76
N ASP A 382 -29.94 12.41 -11.49
CA ASP A 382 -31.16 13.09 -11.05
C ASP A 382 -32.18 13.25 -12.20
N ALA A 383 -33.34 13.83 -11.91
CA ALA A 383 -34.43 14.00 -12.86
C ALA A 383 -34.00 14.77 -14.13
N GLU A 384 -33.04 15.70 -13.99
CA GLU A 384 -32.48 16.51 -15.08
C GLU A 384 -31.19 15.91 -15.69
N MET A 385 -30.91 14.63 -15.41
CA MET A 385 -29.73 13.89 -15.89
C MET A 385 -28.38 14.47 -15.41
N ASN A 386 -28.36 15.16 -14.28
CA ASN A 386 -27.10 15.57 -13.65
C ASN A 386 -26.52 14.43 -12.80
N PRO A 387 -25.18 14.31 -12.73
CA PRO A 387 -24.54 13.26 -11.96
C PRO A 387 -24.53 13.58 -10.47
N LYS A 388 -24.77 12.56 -9.65
CA LYS A 388 -24.57 12.54 -8.20
C LYS A 388 -23.75 11.31 -7.81
N ILE A 389 -22.56 11.52 -7.24
CA ILE A 389 -21.69 10.44 -6.77
C ILE A 389 -22.27 9.84 -5.48
N SER A 390 -22.34 8.51 -5.42
CA SER A 390 -22.88 7.73 -4.32
C SER A 390 -21.87 6.70 -3.79
N ASP A 391 -22.24 6.00 -2.72
CA ASP A 391 -21.52 4.84 -2.16
C ASP A 391 -20.14 5.14 -1.56
N PHE A 392 -20.17 5.84 -0.42
CA PHE A 392 -18.97 6.26 0.32
C PHE A 392 -18.50 5.23 1.37
N GLY A 393 -19.01 4.00 1.37
CA GLY A 393 -18.64 2.98 2.37
C GLY A 393 -17.13 2.76 2.47
N MET A 394 -16.43 2.91 1.35
CA MET A 394 -14.98 2.74 1.25
C MET A 394 -14.17 4.03 1.50
N ALA A 395 -14.85 5.17 1.67
CA ALA A 395 -14.22 6.47 1.77
C ALA A 395 -13.35 6.60 3.03
N ARG A 396 -12.33 7.46 2.96
CA ARG A 396 -11.36 7.67 4.05
C ARG A 396 -11.02 9.14 4.23
N LEU A 397 -10.89 9.55 5.49
CA LEU A 397 -10.41 10.87 5.89
C LEU A 397 -8.89 10.93 5.84
N PHE A 398 -8.40 12.08 5.42
CA PHE A 398 -7.01 12.48 5.56
C PHE A 398 -6.93 13.72 6.41
N ALA A 399 -5.95 13.77 7.32
CA ALA A 399 -5.48 15.06 7.82
C ALA A 399 -4.96 15.86 6.61
N LEU A 400 -5.19 17.18 6.57
CA LEU A 400 -4.79 18.05 5.45
C LEU A 400 -3.31 17.89 5.05
N ASP A 401 -2.48 17.48 6.01
CA ASP A 401 -1.03 17.31 5.91
C ASP A 401 -0.59 15.90 5.43
N GLU A 402 -1.51 14.92 5.39
CA GLU A 402 -1.25 13.57 4.90
C GLU A 402 -1.59 13.48 3.40
N THR A 403 -0.65 12.95 2.61
CA THR A 403 -0.79 12.83 1.14
C THR A 403 -1.05 11.39 0.67
N GLN A 404 -0.73 10.39 1.50
CA GLN A 404 -0.89 8.97 1.20
C GLN A 404 -1.23 8.17 2.46
N GLY A 405 -2.18 7.24 2.33
CA GLY A 405 -2.61 6.34 3.40
C GLY A 405 -2.30 4.90 3.03
N SER A 406 -2.09 4.04 4.02
CA SER A 406 -1.89 2.61 3.79
C SER A 406 -2.91 1.77 4.55
N THR A 407 -3.44 0.73 3.90
CA THR A 407 -4.43 -0.18 4.50
C THR A 407 -4.07 -1.63 4.28
N THR A 408 -4.35 -2.50 5.25
CA THR A 408 -4.17 -3.96 5.15
C THR A 408 -5.33 -4.67 4.44
N ARG A 409 -6.34 -3.95 3.94
CA ARG A 409 -7.48 -4.52 3.20
C ARG A 409 -7.55 -3.96 1.77
N ILE A 410 -7.60 -4.84 0.78
CA ILE A 410 -7.87 -4.48 -0.62
C ILE A 410 -9.36 -4.12 -0.72
N VAL A 411 -9.65 -2.92 -1.21
CA VAL A 411 -11.02 -2.45 -1.45
C VAL A 411 -11.02 -1.56 -2.70
N GLY A 412 -12.14 -1.58 -3.43
CA GLY A 412 -12.29 -0.94 -4.75
C GLY A 412 -12.69 -1.95 -5.82
N THR A 413 -13.21 -1.46 -6.94
CA THR A 413 -13.68 -2.30 -8.06
C THR A 413 -12.56 -2.56 -9.07
N TYR A 414 -12.30 -3.83 -9.37
CA TYR A 414 -11.30 -4.25 -10.38
C TYR A 414 -11.59 -3.60 -11.75
N GLY A 415 -10.56 -3.07 -12.41
CA GLY A 415 -10.67 -2.26 -13.63
C GLY A 415 -10.67 -0.74 -13.38
N TYR A 416 -11.17 -0.27 -12.23
CA TYR A 416 -11.11 1.16 -11.84
C TYR A 416 -9.98 1.45 -10.84
N MET A 417 -9.36 0.42 -10.29
CA MET A 417 -8.26 0.54 -9.34
C MET A 417 -6.94 0.81 -10.06
N ALA A 418 -6.19 1.80 -9.56
CA ALA A 418 -4.86 2.09 -10.05
C ALA A 418 -3.92 0.87 -9.89
N PRO A 419 -2.95 0.64 -10.80
CA PRO A 419 -2.04 -0.51 -10.80
C PRO A 419 -1.28 -0.71 -9.48
N VAL A 420 -0.83 0.41 -8.89
CA VAL A 420 -0.18 0.47 -7.56
C VAL A 420 -1.11 0.09 -6.38
N CYS A 421 -2.42 0.05 -6.60
CA CYS A 421 -3.42 -0.41 -5.63
C CYS A 421 -3.90 -1.85 -5.93
N ASN A 422 -3.54 -2.42 -7.09
CA ASN A 422 -3.96 -3.76 -7.47
C ASN A 422 -3.22 -4.85 -6.68
N ALA A 423 -3.98 -5.90 -6.35
CA ALA A 423 -3.59 -6.98 -5.46
C ALA A 423 -2.31 -7.72 -5.89
N GLN A 424 -1.96 -7.65 -7.18
CA GLN A 424 -0.87 -8.43 -7.76
C GLN A 424 0.52 -7.81 -7.54
N TYR A 425 0.63 -6.50 -7.27
CA TYR A 425 1.92 -5.79 -7.22
C TYR A 425 2.19 -4.97 -5.94
N ALA A 426 1.19 -4.74 -5.08
CA ALA A 426 1.33 -3.81 -3.96
C ALA A 426 1.67 -4.49 -2.62
N MET A 427 2.95 -4.74 -2.35
CA MET A 427 3.41 -5.07 -0.99
C MET A 427 3.23 -3.91 0.00
N HIS A 428 3.04 -2.67 -0.48
CA HIS A 428 2.68 -1.49 0.32
C HIS A 428 1.43 -0.84 -0.28
N ARG A 429 0.28 -1.14 0.31
CA ARG A 429 -1.07 -0.83 -0.16
C ARG A 429 -1.42 0.65 0.03
N GLN A 430 -0.86 1.50 -0.81
CA GLN A 430 -0.99 2.96 -0.73
C GLN A 430 -2.20 3.47 -1.53
N PHE A 431 -2.98 4.38 -0.95
CA PHE A 431 -4.06 5.10 -1.63
C PHE A 431 -3.91 6.60 -1.40
N SER A 432 -4.32 7.40 -2.39
CA SER A 432 -4.21 8.87 -2.37
C SER A 432 -5.31 9.50 -3.22
N VAL A 433 -5.41 10.83 -3.21
CA VAL A 433 -6.31 11.58 -4.11
C VAL A 433 -6.09 11.19 -5.58
N LYS A 434 -4.86 10.82 -5.96
CA LYS A 434 -4.49 10.35 -7.30
C LYS A 434 -5.03 8.95 -7.65
N SER A 435 -5.51 8.20 -6.66
CA SER A 435 -6.22 6.94 -6.90
C SER A 435 -7.62 7.22 -7.48
N ASP A 436 -8.35 8.19 -6.93
CA ASP A 436 -9.65 8.62 -7.48
C ASP A 436 -9.50 9.28 -8.86
N VAL A 437 -8.40 10.02 -9.07
CA VAL A 437 -8.08 10.59 -10.41
C VAL A 437 -7.95 9.47 -11.45
N PHE A 438 -7.28 8.36 -11.10
CA PHE A 438 -7.18 7.21 -11.99
C PHE A 438 -8.56 6.62 -12.31
N SER A 439 -9.38 6.37 -11.28
CA SER A 439 -10.73 5.85 -11.45
C SER A 439 -11.63 6.79 -12.27
N PHE A 440 -11.45 8.11 -12.12
CA PHE A 440 -12.11 9.10 -12.95
C PHE A 440 -11.70 8.99 -14.42
N GLY A 441 -10.41 8.81 -14.71
CA GLY A 441 -9.93 8.60 -16.08
C GLY A 441 -10.55 7.37 -16.74
N VAL A 442 -10.62 6.24 -16.02
CA VAL A 442 -11.32 5.02 -16.49
C VAL A 442 -12.78 5.31 -16.78
N LEU A 443 -13.48 5.98 -15.86
CA LEU A 443 -14.89 6.34 -16.01
C LEU A 443 -15.14 7.23 -17.24
N VAL A 444 -14.25 8.20 -17.51
CA VAL A 444 -14.35 9.04 -18.73
C VAL A 444 -14.22 8.19 -19.99
N LEU A 445 -13.29 7.23 -20.03
CA LEU A 445 -13.13 6.32 -21.18
C LEU A 445 -14.37 5.44 -21.40
N GLU A 446 -15.04 4.99 -20.34
CA GLU A 446 -16.31 4.28 -20.47
C GLU A 446 -17.44 5.19 -20.97
N ILE A 447 -17.51 6.44 -20.49
CA ILE A 447 -18.52 7.40 -20.93
C ILE A 447 -18.36 7.72 -22.41
N VAL A 448 -17.14 7.97 -22.91
CA VAL A 448 -16.91 8.33 -24.31
C VAL A 448 -17.07 7.15 -25.27
N SER A 449 -16.74 5.93 -24.83
CA SER A 449 -16.83 4.72 -25.66
C SER A 449 -18.18 4.01 -25.59
N GLY A 450 -18.93 4.21 -24.50
CA GLY A 450 -20.11 3.39 -24.21
C GLY A 450 -19.78 1.92 -23.94
N GLN A 451 -18.51 1.59 -23.65
CA GLN A 451 -18.06 0.22 -23.42
C GLN A 451 -17.58 0.04 -21.98
N LYS A 452 -17.88 -1.14 -21.43
CA LYS A 452 -17.55 -1.48 -20.05
C LYS A 452 -16.11 -2.01 -19.97
N THR A 453 -15.31 -1.48 -19.04
CA THR A 453 -13.88 -1.85 -18.92
C THR A 453 -13.67 -3.36 -18.73
N THR A 454 -14.54 -4.02 -17.96
CA THR A 454 -14.42 -5.46 -17.65
C THR A 454 -14.82 -6.41 -18.78
N CYS A 455 -15.44 -5.92 -19.85
CA CYS A 455 -15.98 -6.73 -20.94
C CYS A 455 -15.63 -6.17 -22.34
N PHE A 456 -14.55 -5.40 -22.45
CA PHE A 456 -14.10 -4.88 -23.73
C PHE A 456 -13.73 -6.04 -24.67
N ARG A 457 -14.28 -6.03 -25.88
CA ARG A 457 -13.99 -7.01 -26.94
C ARG A 457 -13.73 -6.25 -28.22
N ASN A 458 -12.48 -6.23 -28.67
CA ASN A 458 -12.10 -5.77 -30.00
C ASN A 458 -11.78 -6.99 -30.88
N GLY A 459 -12.82 -7.60 -31.47
CA GLY A 459 -12.65 -8.80 -32.27
C GLY A 459 -12.20 -10.02 -31.44
N GLU A 460 -11.12 -10.68 -31.86
CA GLU A 460 -10.57 -11.91 -31.26
C GLU A 460 -9.54 -11.66 -30.13
N SER A 461 -9.13 -10.41 -29.90
CA SER A 461 -8.12 -10.03 -28.88
C SER A 461 -8.80 -9.55 -27.59
N LEU A 462 -8.46 -10.17 -26.45
CA LEU A 462 -8.90 -9.78 -25.11
C LEU A 462 -8.04 -8.60 -24.60
N GLU A 463 -8.15 -7.44 -25.26
CA GLU A 463 -7.46 -6.22 -24.82
C GLU A 463 -8.24 -5.49 -23.73
N ASP A 464 -7.54 -4.91 -22.76
CA ASP A 464 -8.11 -3.99 -21.77
C ASP A 464 -8.44 -2.63 -22.42
N LEU A 465 -9.54 -1.99 -22.01
CA LEU A 465 -10.01 -0.70 -22.59
C LEU A 465 -8.93 0.39 -22.52
N LEU A 466 -8.10 0.38 -21.47
CA LEU A 466 -6.99 1.31 -21.30
C LEU A 466 -5.92 1.14 -22.37
N SER A 467 -5.54 -0.12 -22.65
CA SER A 467 -4.57 -0.46 -23.70
C SER A 467 -5.11 -0.08 -25.08
N TYR A 468 -6.38 -0.38 -25.34
CA TYR A 468 -7.04 -0.02 -26.59
C TYR A 468 -7.09 1.50 -26.78
N ALA A 469 -7.47 2.26 -25.74
CA ALA A 469 -7.52 3.72 -25.79
C ALA A 469 -6.12 4.33 -26.04
N TRP A 470 -5.09 3.79 -25.38
CA TRP A 470 -3.71 4.22 -25.58
C TRP A 470 -3.20 3.96 -27.00
N MET A 471 -3.44 2.75 -27.55
CA MET A 471 -3.03 2.41 -28.91
C MET A 471 -3.69 3.33 -29.94
N ASN A 472 -5.01 3.52 -29.85
CA ASN A 472 -5.73 4.41 -30.76
C ASN A 472 -5.33 5.89 -30.59
N TRP A 473 -4.86 6.29 -29.41
CA TRP A 473 -4.31 7.64 -29.22
C TRP A 473 -2.93 7.79 -29.86
N ARG A 474 -2.04 6.82 -29.66
CA ARG A 474 -0.69 6.81 -30.22
C ARG A 474 -0.67 6.71 -31.75
N GLU A 475 -1.60 5.96 -32.32
CA GLU A 475 -1.72 5.73 -33.77
C GLU A 475 -2.61 6.77 -34.47
N GLU A 476 -3.02 7.82 -33.76
CA GLU A 476 -3.90 8.89 -34.27
C GLU A 476 -5.28 8.41 -34.78
N THR A 477 -5.71 7.22 -34.34
CA THR A 477 -6.99 6.57 -34.69
C THR A 477 -8.05 6.67 -33.59
N THR A 478 -7.94 7.67 -32.70
CA THR A 478 -8.76 7.82 -31.48
C THR A 478 -10.26 7.93 -31.75
N THR A 479 -10.68 8.30 -32.96
CA THR A 479 -12.09 8.29 -33.40
C THR A 479 -12.73 6.90 -33.32
N ASN A 480 -11.94 5.83 -33.38
CA ASN A 480 -12.40 4.46 -33.18
C ASN A 480 -12.92 4.20 -31.76
N LEU A 481 -12.39 4.91 -30.77
CA LEU A 481 -12.82 4.79 -29.37
C LEU A 481 -14.18 5.45 -29.13
N ILE A 482 -14.56 6.41 -29.97
CA ILE A 482 -15.78 7.20 -29.81
C ILE A 482 -17.00 6.33 -30.11
N ASP A 483 -17.93 6.28 -29.16
CA ASP A 483 -19.23 5.64 -29.31
C ASP A 483 -19.87 6.06 -30.64
N PRO A 484 -20.24 5.10 -31.51
CA PRO A 484 -20.86 5.40 -32.80
C PRO A 484 -22.08 6.32 -32.70
N MET A 485 -22.81 6.30 -31.58
CA MET A 485 -23.96 7.17 -31.34
C MET A 485 -23.60 8.66 -31.17
N LEU A 486 -22.33 8.99 -30.96
CA LEU A 486 -21.84 10.36 -30.77
C LEU A 486 -21.25 10.98 -32.05
N ARG A 487 -21.21 10.26 -33.18
CA ARG A 487 -20.53 10.69 -34.43
C ARG A 487 -21.34 11.69 -35.27
N GLY A 488 -21.96 12.69 -34.64
CA GLY A 488 -22.92 13.60 -35.28
C GLY A 488 -22.36 14.91 -35.84
N SER A 489 -21.24 15.45 -35.32
CA SER A 489 -20.64 16.72 -35.83
C SER A 489 -19.14 16.84 -35.56
N SER A 490 -18.38 17.54 -36.42
CA SER A 490 -16.92 17.67 -36.28
C SER A 490 -16.48 18.45 -35.03
N GLY A 491 -17.25 19.45 -34.59
CA GLY A 491 -16.97 20.21 -33.36
C GLY A 491 -17.05 19.33 -32.11
N MET A 492 -18.04 18.44 -32.09
CA MET A 492 -18.25 17.45 -31.03
C MET A 492 -17.09 16.44 -30.93
N VAL A 493 -16.55 16.00 -32.07
CA VAL A 493 -15.40 15.06 -32.09
C VAL A 493 -14.17 15.66 -31.43
N ARG A 494 -13.85 16.94 -31.68
CA ARG A 494 -12.68 17.59 -31.05
C ARG A 494 -12.81 17.63 -29.52
N ASP A 495 -14.00 17.92 -29.00
CA ASP A 495 -14.24 17.97 -27.55
C ASP A 495 -14.15 16.57 -26.92
N ILE A 496 -14.63 15.54 -27.63
CA ILE A 496 -14.50 14.13 -27.21
C ILE A 496 -13.03 13.72 -27.18
N MET A 497 -12.27 14.05 -28.23
CA MET A 497 -10.83 13.78 -28.31
C MET A 497 -10.07 14.43 -27.16
N ARG A 498 -10.42 15.67 -26.81
CA ARG A 498 -9.87 16.35 -25.63
C ARG A 498 -10.19 15.60 -24.34
N CYS A 499 -11.41 15.11 -24.16
CA CYS A 499 -11.78 14.32 -22.99
C CYS A 499 -11.01 13.00 -22.92
N ILE A 500 -10.80 12.31 -24.05
CA ILE A 500 -9.98 11.09 -24.13
C ILE A 500 -8.54 11.40 -23.72
N HIS A 501 -7.97 12.49 -24.21
CA HIS A 501 -6.61 12.91 -23.86
C HIS A 501 -6.48 13.21 -22.36
N ILE A 502 -7.43 13.94 -21.77
CA ILE A 502 -7.48 14.19 -20.32
C ILE A 502 -7.62 12.87 -19.55
N ALA A 503 -8.43 11.94 -20.03
CA ALA A 503 -8.59 10.63 -19.41
C ALA A 503 -7.27 9.84 -19.42
N LEU A 504 -6.52 9.88 -20.52
CA LEU A 504 -5.19 9.27 -20.62
C LEU A 504 -4.20 9.89 -19.62
N LEU A 505 -4.23 11.21 -19.43
CA LEU A 505 -3.44 11.88 -18.38
C LEU A 505 -3.84 11.43 -16.96
N CYS A 506 -5.10 11.09 -16.73
CA CYS A 506 -5.58 10.60 -15.45
C CYS A 506 -5.14 9.16 -15.14
N VAL A 507 -4.99 8.30 -16.16
CA VAL A 507 -4.67 6.85 -16.00
C VAL A 507 -3.18 6.52 -16.10
N GLN A 508 -2.30 7.51 -15.92
CA GLN A 508 -0.85 7.31 -15.96
C GLN A 508 -0.38 6.31 -14.89
N GLU A 509 0.62 5.49 -15.24
CA GLU A 509 1.19 4.51 -14.32
C GLU A 509 1.75 5.19 -13.06
N ASN A 510 2.63 6.16 -13.27
CA ASN A 510 3.26 6.93 -12.22
C ASN A 510 2.26 7.90 -11.59
N ILE A 511 2.15 7.83 -10.26
CA ILE A 511 1.21 8.63 -9.45
C ILE A 511 1.49 10.14 -9.59
N SER A 512 2.76 10.52 -9.76
CA SER A 512 3.18 11.91 -9.87
C SER A 512 2.70 12.55 -11.17
N ASP A 513 2.59 11.76 -12.24
CA ASP A 513 2.26 12.23 -13.58
C ASP A 513 0.76 12.45 -13.78
N ARG A 514 -0.06 11.85 -12.90
CA ARG A 514 -1.51 12.10 -12.89
C ARG A 514 -1.80 13.55 -12.46
N PRO A 515 -2.72 14.28 -13.10
CA PRO A 515 -3.09 15.61 -12.66
C PRO A 515 -3.85 15.61 -11.30
N THR A 516 -4.05 16.78 -10.71
CA THR A 516 -5.03 16.96 -9.62
C THR A 516 -6.43 17.14 -10.20
N MET A 517 -7.47 16.91 -9.41
CA MET A 517 -8.84 17.15 -9.90
C MET A 517 -9.10 18.62 -10.21
N ALA A 518 -8.47 19.56 -9.49
CA ALA A 518 -8.54 20.98 -9.84
C ALA A 518 -8.00 21.25 -11.25
N ALA A 519 -6.85 20.66 -11.58
CA ALA A 519 -6.27 20.75 -12.93
C ALA A 519 -7.20 20.09 -13.97
N VAL A 520 -7.78 18.93 -13.67
CA VAL A 520 -8.74 18.25 -14.56
C VAL A 520 -9.96 19.12 -14.85
N VAL A 521 -10.56 19.74 -13.84
CA VAL A 521 -11.70 20.66 -14.00
C VAL A 521 -11.31 21.85 -14.88
N LEU A 522 -10.12 22.42 -14.70
CA LEU A 522 -9.60 23.48 -15.56
C LEU A 522 -9.41 23.01 -17.01
N MET A 523 -8.80 21.85 -17.22
CA MET A 523 -8.58 21.27 -18.55
C MET A 523 -9.90 20.98 -19.31
N LEU A 524 -10.94 20.53 -18.59
CA LEU A 524 -12.28 20.30 -19.14
C LEU A 524 -13.01 21.60 -19.48
N SER A 525 -12.81 22.65 -18.69
CA SER A 525 -13.54 23.93 -18.85
C SER A 525 -12.91 24.88 -19.88
N SER A 526 -11.60 24.80 -20.12
CA SER A 526 -10.88 25.69 -21.03
C SER A 526 -10.34 24.93 -22.24
N LEU A 527 -10.93 25.19 -23.41
CA LEU A 527 -10.51 24.61 -24.69
C LEU A 527 -9.17 25.16 -25.21
N SER A 528 -8.72 26.31 -24.70
CA SER A 528 -7.49 27.00 -25.11
C SER A 528 -6.24 26.55 -24.35
N LEU A 529 -6.40 25.75 -23.29
CA LEU A 529 -5.26 25.19 -22.55
C LEU A 529 -4.55 24.12 -23.37
N ASN A 530 -3.25 24.31 -23.59
CA ASN A 530 -2.36 23.29 -24.12
C ASN A 530 -2.18 22.18 -23.06
N LEU A 531 -2.46 20.95 -23.45
CA LEU A 531 -2.39 19.79 -22.56
C LEU A 531 -1.04 19.08 -22.73
N PRO A 532 -0.44 18.56 -21.64
CA PRO A 532 0.79 17.78 -21.73
C PRO A 532 0.53 16.45 -22.44
N LEU A 533 1.56 15.87 -23.08
CA LEU A 533 1.43 14.57 -23.73
C LEU A 533 1.33 13.44 -22.67
N PRO A 534 0.31 12.56 -22.73
CA PRO A 534 0.24 11.38 -21.89
C PRO A 534 1.33 10.38 -22.26
N SER A 535 1.81 9.63 -21.25
CA SER A 535 2.67 8.45 -21.43
C SER A 535 1.83 7.17 -21.38
N GLY A 536 2.45 6.03 -21.72
CA GLY A 536 1.76 4.74 -21.75
C GLY A 536 1.18 4.33 -20.39
N PRO A 537 -0.03 3.74 -20.33
CA PRO A 537 -0.60 3.21 -19.09
C PRO A 537 0.14 1.92 -18.67
N ALA A 538 0.10 1.62 -17.36
CA ALA A 538 0.91 0.58 -16.70
C ALA A 538 0.75 -0.86 -17.23
N TYR A 539 -0.27 -1.13 -18.04
CA TYR A 539 -0.52 -2.46 -18.61
C TYR A 539 0.28 -2.72 -19.90
N TYR A 540 1.10 -1.77 -20.35
CA TYR A 540 1.98 -1.93 -21.50
C TYR A 540 3.27 -2.69 -21.13
N THR A 541 3.15 -3.97 -20.78
CA THR A 541 4.22 -4.93 -21.10
C THR A 541 3.90 -5.50 -22.46
N HIS A 542 4.46 -4.88 -23.51
CA HIS A 542 4.54 -5.54 -24.80
C HIS A 542 5.24 -6.89 -24.60
N ASN A 543 4.71 -7.94 -25.24
CA ASN A 543 5.39 -9.21 -25.41
C ASN A 543 6.70 -8.98 -26.19
N ASP A 544 7.78 -8.58 -25.50
CA ASP A 544 9.15 -8.66 -26.03
C ASP A 544 9.59 -10.12 -26.29
N ILE A 545 8.72 -11.07 -25.93
CA ILE A 545 8.84 -12.48 -26.30
C ILE A 545 8.81 -12.68 -27.83
N SER A 546 8.29 -11.75 -28.64
CA SER A 546 8.34 -11.91 -30.11
C SER A 546 9.76 -11.79 -30.69
N SER A 547 10.66 -11.07 -30.01
CA SER A 547 12.07 -10.95 -30.41
C SER A 547 12.91 -12.16 -29.97
N GLU A 548 12.55 -12.82 -28.87
CA GLU A 548 13.17 -14.08 -28.45
C GLU A 548 12.65 -15.30 -29.25
N ILE A 549 11.37 -15.31 -29.64
CA ILE A 549 10.80 -16.41 -30.46
C ILE A 549 11.41 -16.42 -31.87
N SER A 550 11.72 -15.26 -32.44
CA SER A 550 12.38 -15.18 -33.76
C SER A 550 13.84 -15.69 -33.71
N LEU A 551 14.55 -15.49 -32.60
CA LEU A 551 15.89 -16.06 -32.39
C LEU A 551 15.85 -17.59 -32.12
N ILE A 552 14.80 -18.09 -31.48
CA ILE A 552 14.63 -19.54 -31.21
C ILE A 552 14.19 -20.31 -32.47
N GLN A 553 13.40 -19.70 -33.37
CA GLN A 553 13.03 -20.32 -34.65
C GLN A 553 14.19 -20.40 -35.65
N GLU A 554 15.12 -19.44 -35.61
CA GLU A 554 16.31 -19.45 -36.47
C GLU A 554 17.37 -20.48 -36.01
N TYR A 555 17.39 -20.79 -34.71
CA TYR A 555 18.24 -21.86 -34.16
C TYR A 555 17.72 -23.26 -34.51
N ASN A 556 16.41 -23.49 -34.41
CA ASN A 556 15.79 -24.80 -34.66
C ASN A 556 15.73 -25.20 -36.15
N SER A 557 15.82 -24.23 -37.07
CA SER A 557 15.84 -24.47 -38.52
C SER A 557 17.24 -24.80 -39.06
N ARG A 558 18.31 -24.57 -38.28
CA ARG A 558 19.69 -24.97 -38.63
C ARG A 558 20.09 -26.36 -38.13
N SER A 559 19.34 -26.95 -37.20
CA SER A 559 19.64 -28.25 -36.59
C SER A 559 18.96 -29.46 -37.25
N SER A 560 18.13 -29.25 -38.27
CA SER A 560 17.49 -30.33 -39.03
C SER A 560 17.87 -30.25 -40.52
N GLY A 561 19.13 -30.56 -40.82
CA GLY A 561 19.58 -30.93 -42.16
C GLY A 561 19.33 -32.43 -42.42
N PRO A 562 19.08 -32.84 -43.68
CA PRO A 562 18.53 -34.16 -44.00
C PRO A 562 19.56 -35.28 -43.80
N ARG A 563 19.10 -36.42 -43.27
CA ARG A 563 19.70 -37.73 -43.53
C ARG A 563 19.02 -38.36 -44.72
#